data_AF-A0A829H1T2-F1
#
_entry.id   AF-A0A829H1T2-F1
#
_cell.length_a   1.000
_cell.length_b   1.000
_cell.length_c   1.000
_cell.angle_alpha   90.00
_cell.angle_beta   90.00
_cell.angle_gamma   90.00
#
_symmetry.space_group_name_H-M   'P 1'
#
loop_
_entity.id
_entity.type
_entity.pdbx_description
1 polymer ?
#
loop_
_entity_poly.entity_id
_entity_poly.type
_entity_poly.pdbx_seq_one_letter_code
_entity_poly.pdbx_strand_id
1 'polypeptide(L)'
;FSKNGQVFFHIFWVVTLIMQSRLTLMDLPEFHVLAANWAEDIYGTFPRTTEGGLEHFTTGDDKLSLNRNHQQLWADTVFMTNLFLAKMARMNNHEEWGEEATYQLLLHIKYLLDNKTMLFSHGWDFDKRDNFGNTFWCRGNSWMAYGIPLYLEIMQGKLPDAVSRYLIEVYQNQIQALFSLQSTDHLWHTVLDDSESYVESSGSAGIIAGTFLGLHMGILPKEFTGNAQQSIRSLMGKVDDRGIVTDVSAGTPISANRETYKHIRKLPMVYGQALTICAFAEYLNFSHSEKHV
;
A
#
# COMPACT_ATOMS: atom_id res chain seq x y z
N PHE A 1 -5.53 -0.90 -17.47
CA PHE A 1 -6.10 -2.14 -18.01
C PHE A 1 -6.26 -2.04 -19.54
N SER A 2 -5.31 -2.55 -20.33
CA SER A 2 -5.55 -2.66 -21.78
C SER A 2 -6.43 -3.88 -22.07
N LYS A 3 -7.02 -3.97 -23.27
CA LYS A 3 -7.88 -5.09 -23.76
C LYS A 3 -7.26 -6.49 -23.63
N ASN A 4 -5.98 -6.61 -23.25
CA ASN A 4 -5.27 -7.87 -23.04
C ASN A 4 -4.83 -8.08 -21.57
N GLY A 5 -5.42 -7.39 -20.59
CA GLY A 5 -5.07 -7.53 -19.17
C GLY A 5 -3.64 -7.08 -18.83
N GLN A 6 -2.97 -6.38 -19.74
CA GLN A 6 -1.62 -5.88 -19.51
C GLN A 6 -1.65 -4.67 -18.58
N VAL A 7 -0.54 -4.55 -17.86
CA VAL A 7 -0.08 -3.39 -17.07
C VAL A 7 -0.25 -3.51 -15.55
N PHE A 8 0.21 -4.58 -14.89
CA PHE A 8 0.42 -4.54 -13.43
C PHE A 8 1.71 -3.78 -13.04
N PHE A 9 2.77 -3.82 -13.87
CA PHE A 9 4.05 -3.18 -13.54
C PHE A 9 4.16 -1.68 -13.89
N HIS A 10 3.43 -1.18 -14.90
CA HIS A 10 3.33 0.28 -15.13
C HIS A 10 2.15 0.92 -14.38
N ILE A 11 1.23 0.13 -13.81
CA ILE A 11 0.21 0.61 -12.86
C ILE A 11 0.87 1.23 -11.64
N PHE A 12 2.04 0.77 -11.19
CA PHE A 12 2.68 1.38 -10.02
C PHE A 12 3.01 2.86 -10.22
N TRP A 13 3.58 3.25 -11.37
CA TRP A 13 3.85 4.66 -11.68
C TRP A 13 2.57 5.43 -11.96
N VAL A 14 1.68 4.87 -12.77
CA VAL A 14 0.46 5.56 -13.19
C VAL A 14 -0.48 5.73 -12.01
N VAL A 15 -0.73 4.71 -11.20
CA VAL A 15 -1.57 4.79 -10.01
C VAL A 15 -0.90 5.62 -8.91
N THR A 16 0.38 5.44 -8.59
CA THR A 16 1.02 6.27 -7.55
C THR A 16 1.10 7.74 -7.96
N LEU A 17 1.52 8.05 -9.19
CA LEU A 17 1.53 9.44 -9.66
C LEU A 17 0.11 9.98 -9.80
N ILE A 18 -0.85 9.25 -10.37
CA ILE A 18 -2.24 9.72 -10.48
C ILE A 18 -2.87 9.91 -9.10
N MET A 19 -2.57 9.04 -8.14
CA MET A 19 -3.09 9.14 -6.78
C MET A 19 -2.51 10.35 -6.05
N GLN A 20 -1.20 10.56 -6.11
CA GLN A 20 -0.51 11.66 -5.42
C GLN A 20 -0.53 12.99 -6.17
N SER A 21 -0.73 12.96 -7.50
CA SER A 21 -0.84 14.18 -8.27
C SER A 21 -2.16 14.85 -7.92
N ARG A 22 -2.07 15.90 -7.11
CA ARG A 22 -3.09 16.95 -7.03
C ARG A 22 -3.33 17.62 -8.40
N LEU A 23 -2.45 17.37 -9.37
CA LEU A 23 -2.63 17.61 -10.81
C LEU A 23 -3.24 16.38 -11.47
N THR A 24 -4.53 16.42 -11.73
CA THR A 24 -5.33 15.29 -12.18
C THR A 24 -5.14 15.06 -13.67
N LEU A 25 -4.24 14.13 -14.06
CA LEU A 25 -4.23 13.58 -15.44
C LEU A 25 -5.62 13.07 -15.86
N MET A 26 -6.45 12.69 -14.89
CA MET A 26 -7.85 12.31 -15.05
C MET A 26 -8.81 13.50 -15.34
N ASP A 27 -8.34 14.75 -15.33
CA ASP A 27 -9.14 15.90 -15.79
C ASP A 27 -9.10 16.03 -17.31
N LEU A 28 -8.14 15.39 -17.97
CA LEU A 28 -8.11 15.26 -19.41
C LEU A 28 -9.20 14.26 -19.83
N PRO A 29 -10.17 14.65 -20.68
CA PRO A 29 -11.35 13.84 -20.97
C PRO A 29 -11.04 12.42 -21.45
N GLU A 30 -10.01 12.25 -22.30
CA GLU A 30 -9.62 10.96 -22.83
C GLU A 30 -9.11 9.99 -21.75
N PHE A 31 -8.37 10.49 -20.76
CA PHE A 31 -7.87 9.68 -19.65
C PHE A 31 -8.96 9.44 -18.61
N HIS A 32 -9.90 10.37 -18.43
CA HIS A 32 -11.07 10.19 -17.59
C HIS A 32 -11.94 9.02 -18.07
N VAL A 33 -12.32 9.00 -19.35
CA VAL A 33 -13.15 7.94 -19.94
C VAL A 33 -12.46 6.59 -19.81
N LEU A 34 -11.15 6.53 -20.08
CA LEU A 34 -10.37 5.30 -19.90
C LEU A 34 -10.39 4.81 -18.44
N ALA A 35 -10.16 5.72 -17.49
CA ALA A 35 -10.16 5.38 -16.06
C ALA A 35 -11.56 4.97 -15.56
N ALA A 36 -12.63 5.60 -16.06
CA ALA A 36 -14.00 5.24 -15.71
C ALA A 36 -14.37 3.83 -16.20
N ASN A 37 -13.99 3.49 -17.44
CA ASN A 37 -14.16 2.12 -17.95
C ASN A 37 -13.41 1.10 -17.09
N TRP A 38 -12.21 1.43 -16.61
CA TRP A 38 -11.47 0.55 -15.72
C TRP A 38 -12.12 0.38 -14.36
N ALA A 39 -12.69 1.45 -13.78
CA ALA A 39 -13.44 1.36 -12.54
C ALA A 39 -14.69 0.48 -12.70
N GLU A 40 -15.38 0.61 -13.84
CA GLU A 40 -16.52 -0.24 -14.18
C GLU A 40 -16.12 -1.71 -14.33
N ASP A 41 -15.02 -2.00 -15.03
CA ASP A 41 -14.50 -3.37 -15.15
C ASP A 41 -14.13 -3.95 -13.77
N ILE A 42 -13.49 -3.15 -12.90
CA ILE A 42 -13.15 -3.53 -11.53
C ILE A 42 -14.42 -3.87 -10.74
N TYR A 43 -15.42 -3.00 -10.79
CA TYR A 43 -16.68 -3.17 -10.06
C TYR A 43 -17.46 -4.39 -10.59
N GLY A 44 -17.77 -4.41 -11.88
CA GLY A 44 -18.76 -5.32 -12.47
C GLY A 44 -18.24 -6.68 -12.94
N THR A 45 -16.96 -6.79 -13.33
CA THR A 45 -16.46 -8.02 -14.00
C THR A 45 -15.21 -8.63 -13.39
N PHE A 46 -14.52 -7.90 -12.50
CA PHE A 46 -13.27 -8.36 -11.93
C PHE A 46 -13.49 -9.63 -11.10
N PRO A 47 -12.66 -10.68 -11.26
CA PRO A 47 -12.84 -11.93 -10.54
C PRO A 47 -12.78 -11.76 -9.03
N ARG A 48 -13.70 -12.44 -8.34
CA ARG A 48 -13.91 -12.30 -6.90
C ARG A 48 -13.65 -13.60 -6.16
N THR A 49 -13.16 -13.48 -4.93
CA THR A 49 -13.01 -14.58 -3.99
C THR A 49 -14.36 -14.98 -3.40
N THR A 50 -14.38 -16.07 -2.61
CA THR A 50 -15.41 -16.27 -1.58
C THR A 50 -15.51 -15.00 -0.74
N GLU A 51 -16.73 -14.52 -0.49
CA GLU A 51 -17.01 -13.20 0.11
C GLU A 51 -16.67 -11.98 -0.76
N GLY A 52 -16.53 -12.10 -2.07
CA GLY A 52 -16.56 -10.93 -2.97
C GLY A 52 -15.27 -10.09 -3.01
N GLY A 53 -14.18 -10.54 -2.39
CA GLY A 53 -12.90 -9.84 -2.44
C GLY A 53 -12.26 -9.86 -3.82
N LEU A 54 -11.56 -8.79 -4.21
CA LEU A 54 -10.84 -8.74 -5.49
C LEU A 54 -9.69 -9.77 -5.50
N GLU A 55 -9.74 -10.74 -6.42
CA GLU A 55 -8.63 -11.69 -6.60
C GLU A 55 -7.35 -10.97 -7.05
N HIS A 56 -6.19 -11.43 -6.61
CA HIS A 56 -4.94 -10.78 -7.00
C HIS A 56 -4.37 -11.38 -8.30
N PHE A 57 -4.16 -10.57 -9.32
CA PHE A 57 -3.52 -10.99 -10.57
C PHE A 57 -2.05 -10.58 -10.58
N THR A 58 -1.16 -11.51 -10.94
CA THR A 58 0.26 -11.22 -11.14
C THR A 58 0.69 -11.53 -12.56
N THR A 59 1.88 -11.06 -12.95
CA THR A 59 2.53 -11.52 -14.18
C THR A 59 2.85 -13.01 -14.06
N GLY A 60 2.53 -13.77 -15.11
CA GLY A 60 2.79 -15.21 -15.20
C GLY A 60 4.24 -15.52 -15.56
N ASP A 61 4.46 -16.70 -16.16
CA ASP A 61 5.79 -17.20 -16.54
C ASP A 61 6.52 -16.29 -17.54
N ASP A 62 5.76 -15.48 -18.29
CA ASP A 62 6.28 -14.45 -19.17
C ASP A 62 5.53 -13.11 -19.00
N LYS A 63 6.05 -12.05 -19.62
CA LYS A 63 5.45 -10.70 -19.54
C LYS A 63 4.08 -10.57 -20.22
N LEU A 64 3.61 -11.61 -20.91
CA LEU A 64 2.38 -11.62 -21.68
C LEU A 64 1.28 -12.47 -21.02
N SER A 65 1.64 -13.33 -20.06
CA SER A 65 0.74 -14.19 -19.31
C SER A 65 0.39 -13.58 -17.96
N LEU A 66 -0.79 -13.95 -17.47
CA LEU A 66 -1.28 -13.56 -16.16
C LEU A 66 -1.44 -14.82 -15.32
N ASN A 67 -0.93 -14.77 -14.09
CA ASN A 67 -1.28 -15.74 -13.08
C ASN A 67 -2.49 -15.23 -12.30
N ARG A 68 -3.61 -15.93 -12.45
CA ARG A 68 -4.80 -15.71 -11.64
C ARG A 68 -4.59 -16.41 -10.31
N ASN A 69 -4.30 -15.65 -9.26
CA ASN A 69 -4.20 -16.21 -7.91
C ASN A 69 -5.61 -16.42 -7.35
N HIS A 70 -6.26 -17.48 -7.87
CA HIS A 70 -7.65 -17.82 -7.56
C HIS A 70 -7.87 -17.87 -6.06
N GLN A 71 -8.97 -17.29 -5.58
CA GLN A 71 -9.37 -17.35 -4.17
C GLN A 71 -8.38 -16.69 -3.19
N GLN A 72 -7.48 -15.83 -3.68
CA GLN A 72 -6.48 -15.18 -2.84
C GLN A 72 -6.69 -13.66 -2.71
N LEU A 73 -6.58 -13.18 -1.47
CA LEU A 73 -6.44 -11.76 -1.14
C LEU A 73 -4.99 -11.45 -0.83
N TRP A 74 -4.48 -10.34 -1.35
CA TRP A 74 -3.10 -9.88 -1.14
C TRP A 74 -3.15 -8.45 -0.59
N ALA A 75 -2.25 -8.11 0.34
CA ALA A 75 -2.19 -6.76 0.91
C ALA A 75 -2.01 -5.68 -0.18
N ASP A 76 -1.27 -6.00 -1.24
CA ASP A 76 -1.03 -5.15 -2.40
C ASP A 76 -2.33 -4.68 -3.08
N THR A 77 -3.39 -5.50 -3.12
CA THR A 77 -4.66 -5.16 -3.78
C THR A 77 -5.27 -3.86 -3.25
N VAL A 78 -5.10 -3.58 -1.95
CA VAL A 78 -5.58 -2.34 -1.32
C VAL A 78 -4.95 -1.14 -2.02
N PHE A 79 -3.63 -1.13 -2.20
CA PHE A 79 -2.93 0.00 -2.78
C PHE A 79 -3.09 0.08 -4.30
N MET A 80 -3.02 -1.05 -4.99
CA MET A 80 -2.94 -1.08 -6.46
C MET A 80 -4.29 -0.87 -7.15
N THR A 81 -5.39 -1.37 -6.55
CA THR A 81 -6.71 -1.41 -7.20
C THR A 81 -7.75 -0.69 -6.37
N ASN A 82 -7.81 -0.95 -5.06
CA ASN A 82 -8.90 -0.44 -4.23
C ASN A 82 -8.87 1.09 -4.11
N LEU A 83 -7.68 1.66 -3.88
CA LEU A 83 -7.51 3.10 -3.82
C LEU A 83 -7.85 3.82 -5.14
N PHE A 84 -7.55 3.18 -6.27
CA PHE A 84 -7.96 3.68 -7.58
C PHE A 84 -9.48 3.71 -7.71
N LEU A 85 -10.16 2.63 -7.34
CA LEU A 85 -11.64 2.56 -7.36
C LEU A 85 -12.25 3.64 -6.46
N ALA A 86 -11.71 3.84 -5.25
CA ALA A 86 -12.15 4.89 -4.33
C ALA A 86 -12.00 6.29 -4.95
N LYS A 87 -10.86 6.57 -5.61
CA LYS A 87 -10.65 7.86 -6.28
C LYS A 87 -11.63 8.07 -7.43
N MET A 88 -11.86 7.04 -8.25
CA MET A 88 -12.82 7.11 -9.35
C MET A 88 -14.26 7.30 -8.86
N ALA A 89 -14.64 6.64 -7.75
CA ALA A 89 -15.93 6.83 -7.09
C ALA A 89 -16.13 8.30 -6.69
N ARG A 90 -15.12 8.92 -6.09
CA ARG A 90 -15.17 10.32 -5.65
C ARG A 90 -15.24 11.30 -6.82
N MET A 91 -14.44 11.08 -7.85
CA MET A 91 -14.41 11.96 -9.03
C MET A 91 -15.71 11.92 -9.83
N ASN A 92 -16.39 10.77 -9.86
CA ASN A 92 -17.64 10.58 -10.61
C ASN A 92 -18.90 10.72 -9.74
N ASN A 93 -18.76 10.93 -8.43
CA ASN A 93 -19.86 10.83 -7.46
C ASN A 93 -20.63 9.50 -7.58
N HIS A 94 -19.91 8.40 -7.82
CA HIS A 94 -20.47 7.07 -8.00
C HIS A 94 -20.49 6.31 -6.67
N GLU A 95 -21.66 6.23 -6.03
CA GLU A 95 -21.80 5.70 -4.67
C GLU A 95 -21.46 4.21 -4.59
N GLU A 96 -21.92 3.39 -5.54
CA GLU A 96 -21.68 1.93 -5.53
C GLU A 96 -20.19 1.56 -5.61
N TRP A 97 -19.39 2.30 -6.40
CA TRP A 97 -17.94 2.12 -6.44
C TRP A 97 -17.28 2.49 -5.09
N GLY A 98 -17.83 3.49 -4.39
CA GLY A 98 -17.35 3.89 -3.06
C GLY A 98 -17.71 2.88 -1.97
N GLU A 99 -18.91 2.31 -2.01
CA GLU A 99 -19.33 1.22 -1.13
C GLU A 99 -18.47 -0.03 -1.36
N GLU A 100 -18.26 -0.40 -2.62
CA GLU A 100 -17.38 -1.51 -3.00
C GLU A 100 -15.95 -1.28 -2.50
N ALA A 101 -15.40 -0.07 -2.69
CA ALA A 101 -14.06 0.23 -2.22
C ALA A 101 -13.92 0.17 -0.69
N THR A 102 -15.00 0.55 0.02
CA THR A 102 -15.08 0.44 1.48
C THR A 102 -15.12 -1.03 1.89
N TYR A 103 -15.96 -1.83 1.23
CA TYR A 103 -16.08 -3.25 1.49
C TYR A 103 -14.76 -3.98 1.27
N GLN A 104 -14.06 -3.72 0.16
CA GLN A 104 -12.76 -4.31 -0.12
C GLN A 104 -11.74 -4.00 0.98
N LEU A 105 -11.64 -2.74 1.43
CA LEU A 105 -10.69 -2.40 2.50
C LEU A 105 -11.01 -3.15 3.80
N LEU A 106 -12.28 -3.17 4.21
CA LEU A 106 -12.72 -3.88 5.42
C LEU A 106 -12.49 -5.40 5.33
N LEU A 107 -12.75 -5.99 4.16
CA LEU A 107 -12.52 -7.41 3.91
C LEU A 107 -11.04 -7.77 3.98
N HIS A 108 -10.16 -6.95 3.39
CA HIS A 108 -8.71 -7.17 3.48
C HIS A 108 -8.24 -7.04 4.94
N ILE A 109 -8.76 -6.08 5.71
CA ILE A 109 -8.45 -5.99 7.14
C ILE A 109 -8.92 -7.24 7.89
N LYS A 110 -10.16 -7.70 7.65
CA LYS A 110 -10.71 -8.91 8.29
C LYS A 110 -9.82 -10.14 8.14
N TYR A 111 -9.23 -10.35 6.96
CA TYR A 111 -8.48 -11.57 6.64
C TYR A 111 -6.96 -11.46 6.77
N LEU A 112 -6.41 -10.25 6.72
CA LEU A 112 -4.96 -10.05 6.73
C LEU A 112 -4.43 -9.55 8.07
N LEU A 113 -5.22 -8.80 8.85
CA LEU A 113 -4.78 -8.27 10.13
C LEU A 113 -4.67 -9.39 11.19
N ASP A 114 -3.48 -9.53 11.76
CA ASP A 114 -3.28 -10.36 12.94
C ASP A 114 -3.51 -9.52 14.22
N ASN A 115 -4.58 -9.82 14.96
CA ASN A 115 -4.96 -9.06 16.16
C ASN A 115 -3.97 -9.20 17.35
N LYS A 116 -2.97 -10.09 17.27
CA LYS A 116 -1.96 -10.23 18.33
C LYS A 116 -0.81 -9.26 18.14
N THR A 117 -0.36 -9.09 16.90
CA THR A 117 0.78 -8.26 16.54
C THR A 117 0.37 -6.90 15.97
N MET A 118 -0.89 -6.77 15.52
CA MET A 118 -1.41 -5.63 14.75
C MET A 118 -0.67 -5.40 13.43
N LEU A 119 -0.03 -6.46 12.90
CA LEU A 119 0.58 -6.49 11.58
C LEU A 119 -0.32 -7.24 10.59
N PHE A 120 -0.07 -7.01 9.30
CA PHE A 120 -0.80 -7.65 8.22
C PHE A 120 0.01 -8.77 7.59
N SER A 121 -0.61 -9.95 7.47
CA SER A 121 -0.12 -11.03 6.63
C SER A 121 -0.10 -10.61 5.17
N HIS A 122 0.88 -11.12 4.41
CA HIS A 122 1.00 -10.78 2.99
C HIS A 122 -0.25 -11.18 2.17
N GLY A 123 -0.89 -12.31 2.50
CA GLY A 123 -2.16 -12.67 1.89
C GLY A 123 -2.95 -13.73 2.64
N TRP A 124 -4.08 -14.10 2.04
CA TRP A 124 -5.06 -15.06 2.54
C TRP A 124 -5.55 -15.94 1.38
N ASP A 125 -5.70 -17.24 1.62
CA ASP A 125 -6.20 -18.24 0.68
C ASP A 125 -7.56 -18.76 1.16
N PHE A 126 -8.64 -18.53 0.41
CA PHE A 126 -9.98 -18.99 0.80
C PHE A 126 -10.19 -20.50 0.66
N ASP A 127 -9.42 -21.17 -0.20
CA ASP A 127 -9.55 -22.62 -0.40
C ASP A 127 -8.89 -23.37 0.77
N LYS A 128 -7.76 -22.85 1.27
CA LYS A 128 -7.08 -23.41 2.46
C LYS A 128 -7.57 -22.82 3.78
N ARG A 129 -8.18 -21.63 3.72
CA ARG A 129 -8.56 -20.80 4.87
C ARG A 129 -7.37 -20.52 5.80
N ASP A 130 -6.24 -20.12 5.22
CA ASP A 130 -5.04 -19.73 5.96
C ASP A 130 -4.35 -18.50 5.34
N ASN A 131 -3.36 -17.95 6.07
CA ASN A 131 -2.49 -16.87 5.62
C ASN A 131 -1.16 -17.39 5.07
N PHE A 132 -1.15 -18.57 4.44
CA PHE A 132 0.05 -19.23 3.95
C PHE A 132 1.11 -19.41 5.06
N GLY A 133 2.25 -18.73 4.93
CA GLY A 133 3.33 -18.73 5.93
C GLY A 133 3.17 -17.68 7.03
N ASN A 134 2.02 -17.01 7.12
CA ASN A 134 1.72 -15.93 8.07
C ASN A 134 2.88 -14.94 8.22
N THR A 135 3.37 -14.44 7.09
CA THR A 135 4.57 -13.60 7.03
C THR A 135 4.21 -12.12 7.03
N PHE A 136 4.71 -11.39 8.03
CA PHE A 136 4.59 -9.93 8.14
C PHE A 136 5.67 -9.26 7.28
N TRP A 137 5.45 -9.31 5.98
CA TRP A 137 6.36 -8.74 5.00
C TRP A 137 6.30 -7.20 5.04
N CYS A 138 7.48 -6.56 5.09
CA CYS A 138 7.63 -5.12 5.27
C CYS A 138 6.88 -4.31 4.20
N ARG A 139 7.13 -4.58 2.92
CA ARG A 139 6.47 -3.86 1.83
C ARG A 139 4.96 -4.14 1.79
N GLY A 140 4.52 -5.37 2.04
CA GLY A 140 3.10 -5.71 2.17
C GLY A 140 2.40 -4.90 3.27
N ASN A 141 3.04 -4.76 4.44
CA ASN A 141 2.52 -3.94 5.54
C ASN A 141 2.54 -2.44 5.20
N SER A 142 3.53 -1.99 4.46
CA SER A 142 3.63 -0.59 4.02
C SER A 142 2.45 -0.16 3.13
N TRP A 143 1.88 -1.08 2.36
CA TRP A 143 0.66 -0.83 1.58
C TRP A 143 -0.55 -0.52 2.43
N MET A 144 -0.66 -1.15 3.61
CA MET A 144 -1.72 -0.85 4.57
C MET A 144 -1.42 0.44 5.34
N ALA A 145 -0.17 0.59 5.78
CA ALA A 145 0.28 1.75 6.56
C ALA A 145 0.11 3.06 5.77
N TYR A 146 0.36 3.04 4.46
CA TYR A 146 0.12 4.21 3.60
C TYR A 146 -1.28 4.22 2.97
N GLY A 147 -1.82 3.06 2.61
CA GLY A 147 -3.09 2.95 1.92
C GLY A 147 -4.29 3.37 2.78
N ILE A 148 -4.32 3.03 4.07
CA ILE A 148 -5.44 3.41 4.94
C ILE A 148 -5.59 4.95 5.06
N PRO A 149 -4.55 5.73 5.39
CA PRO A 149 -4.68 7.18 5.45
C PRO A 149 -5.01 7.81 4.08
N LEU A 150 -4.45 7.30 2.97
CA LEU A 150 -4.85 7.73 1.63
C LEU A 150 -6.33 7.46 1.34
N TYR A 151 -6.84 6.29 1.73
CA TYR A 151 -8.25 5.95 1.56
C TYR A 151 -9.15 6.90 2.36
N LEU A 152 -8.78 7.19 3.61
CA LEU A 152 -9.48 8.14 4.47
C LEU A 152 -9.49 9.55 3.88
N GLU A 153 -8.38 10.01 3.30
CA GLU A 153 -8.30 11.31 2.61
C GLU A 153 -9.21 11.34 1.38
N ILE A 154 -9.15 10.31 0.52
CA ILE A 154 -9.96 10.21 -0.70
C ILE A 154 -11.46 10.22 -0.35
N MET A 155 -11.86 9.38 0.60
CA MET A 155 -13.26 9.16 0.97
C MET A 155 -13.76 10.11 2.07
N GLN A 156 -13.00 11.16 2.38
CA GLN A 156 -13.37 12.14 3.40
C GLN A 156 -14.78 12.70 3.15
N GLY A 157 -15.60 12.71 4.21
CA GLY A 157 -16.99 13.17 4.17
C GLY A 157 -17.98 12.24 3.45
N LYS A 158 -17.53 11.06 2.99
CA LYS A 158 -18.39 10.03 2.39
C LYS A 158 -18.47 8.74 3.21
N LEU A 159 -17.55 8.53 4.15
CA LEU A 159 -17.57 7.37 5.03
C LEU A 159 -18.50 7.60 6.23
N PRO A 160 -19.22 6.55 6.69
CA PRO A 160 -19.86 6.57 7.99
C PRO A 160 -18.82 6.77 9.11
N ASP A 161 -19.16 7.55 10.14
CA ASP A 161 -18.24 7.87 11.24
C ASP A 161 -17.64 6.63 11.93
N ALA A 162 -18.46 5.58 12.10
CA ALA A 162 -18.01 4.33 12.70
C ALA A 162 -16.94 3.62 11.85
N VAL A 163 -17.05 3.68 10.52
CA VAL A 163 -16.07 3.11 9.59
C VAL A 163 -14.79 3.93 9.63
N SER A 164 -14.89 5.26 9.54
CA SER A 164 -13.73 6.15 9.65
C SER A 164 -12.97 5.94 10.96
N ARG A 165 -13.68 5.87 12.08
CA ARG A 165 -13.09 5.59 13.39
C ARG A 165 -12.40 4.24 13.44
N TYR A 166 -13.05 3.18 12.94
CA TYR A 166 -12.47 1.84 12.90
C TYR A 166 -11.16 1.82 12.09
N LEU A 167 -11.15 2.44 10.91
CA LEU A 167 -9.95 2.50 10.06
C LEU A 167 -8.81 3.30 10.71
N ILE A 168 -9.12 4.40 11.40
CA ILE A 168 -8.14 5.19 12.15
C ILE A 168 -7.52 4.34 13.27
N GLU A 169 -8.32 3.61 14.03
CA GLU A 169 -7.82 2.72 15.10
C GLU A 169 -6.94 1.61 14.56
N VAL A 170 -7.34 0.96 13.46
CA VAL A 170 -6.52 -0.07 12.78
C VAL A 170 -5.19 0.53 12.34
N TYR A 171 -5.20 1.69 11.71
CA TYR A 171 -4.00 2.41 11.27
C TYR A 171 -3.08 2.79 12.44
N GLN A 172 -3.61 3.41 13.50
CA GLN A 172 -2.82 3.82 14.66
C GLN A 172 -2.16 2.62 15.35
N ASN A 173 -2.90 1.54 15.52
CA ASN A 173 -2.37 0.30 16.11
C ASN A 173 -1.28 -0.32 15.23
N GLN A 174 -1.46 -0.33 13.91
CA GLN A 174 -0.44 -0.81 12.98
C GLN A 174 0.83 0.04 13.06
N ILE A 175 0.71 1.37 13.04
CA ILE A 175 1.87 2.27 13.13
C ILE A 175 2.61 2.07 14.47
N GLN A 176 1.87 1.94 15.58
CA GLN A 176 2.48 1.65 16.87
C GLN A 176 3.27 0.33 16.87
N ALA A 177 2.72 -0.73 16.27
CA ALA A 177 3.38 -2.03 16.13
C ALA A 177 4.59 -1.97 15.18
N LEU A 178 4.51 -1.20 14.10
CA LEU A 178 5.64 -1.02 13.19
C LEU A 178 6.78 -0.29 13.92
N PHE A 179 6.51 0.80 14.64
CA PHE A 179 7.56 1.54 15.34
C PHE A 179 8.18 0.76 16.52
N SER A 180 7.50 -0.23 17.10
CA SER A 180 8.12 -1.12 18.10
C SER A 180 9.10 -2.13 17.48
N LEU A 181 9.02 -2.36 16.17
CA LEU A 181 9.88 -3.24 15.38
C LEU A 181 10.91 -2.46 14.53
N GLN A 182 11.05 -1.15 14.76
CA GLN A 182 12.02 -0.34 14.06
C GLN A 182 13.45 -0.79 14.41
N SER A 183 14.27 -1.02 13.38
CA SER A 183 15.67 -1.38 13.57
C SER A 183 16.50 -0.23 14.15
N THR A 184 17.72 -0.53 14.57
CA THR A 184 18.71 0.48 15.00
C THR A 184 19.07 1.49 13.91
N ASP A 185 18.86 1.12 12.64
CA ASP A 185 19.08 2.00 11.49
C ASP A 185 17.86 2.89 11.21
N HIS A 186 16.84 2.89 12.08
CA HIS A 186 15.58 3.60 11.95
C HIS A 186 14.74 3.21 10.71
N LEU A 187 15.03 2.07 10.11
CA LEU A 187 14.26 1.44 9.03
C LEU A 187 13.71 0.09 9.47
N TRP A 188 13.03 -0.63 8.59
CA TRP A 188 12.37 -1.90 8.91
C TRP A 188 12.99 -3.08 8.18
N HIS A 189 13.03 -4.20 8.90
CA HIS A 189 13.44 -5.50 8.39
C HIS A 189 12.39 -6.04 7.39
N THR A 190 12.83 -6.72 6.32
CA THR A 190 11.93 -7.23 5.26
C THR A 190 10.87 -8.17 5.82
N VAL A 191 11.20 -8.90 6.88
CA VAL A 191 10.26 -9.64 7.70
C VAL A 191 10.24 -8.93 9.05
N LEU A 192 9.14 -8.26 9.36
CA LEU A 192 9.12 -7.20 10.37
C LEU A 192 9.49 -7.67 11.77
N ASP A 193 9.03 -8.85 12.15
CA ASP A 193 9.26 -9.52 13.44
C ASP A 193 10.44 -10.50 13.39
N ASP A 194 11.36 -10.35 12.43
CA ASP A 194 12.62 -11.11 12.36
C ASP A 194 13.81 -10.17 12.06
N SER A 195 14.55 -9.82 13.13
CA SER A 195 15.72 -8.95 13.07
C SER A 195 16.92 -9.55 12.32
N GLU A 196 16.92 -10.87 12.07
CA GLU A 196 17.97 -11.52 11.26
C GLU A 196 17.71 -11.34 9.76
N SER A 197 16.51 -10.89 9.37
CA SER A 197 16.22 -10.54 7.97
C SER A 197 16.87 -9.19 7.59
N TYR A 198 17.07 -8.93 6.30
CA TYR A 198 17.71 -7.68 5.88
C TYR A 198 16.76 -6.47 6.04
N VAL A 199 17.31 -5.29 6.34
CA VAL A 199 16.57 -4.01 6.28
C VAL A 199 16.19 -3.69 4.84
N GLU A 200 14.93 -3.32 4.60
CA GLU A 200 14.37 -3.17 3.25
C GLU A 200 13.83 -1.75 3.02
N SER A 201 14.35 -1.08 1.98
CA SER A 201 14.13 0.36 1.78
C SER A 201 12.72 0.70 1.32
N SER A 202 12.10 -0.10 0.44
CA SER A 202 10.83 0.29 -0.17
C SER A 202 9.66 0.20 0.81
N GLY A 203 9.55 -0.90 1.56
CA GLY A 203 8.56 -1.02 2.63
C GLY A 203 8.78 0.02 3.72
N SER A 204 10.03 0.29 4.09
CA SER A 204 10.36 1.38 5.02
C SER A 204 9.87 2.74 4.50
N ALA A 205 10.08 3.04 3.22
CA ALA A 205 9.61 4.28 2.61
C ALA A 205 8.07 4.40 2.64
N GLY A 206 7.33 3.32 2.36
CA GLY A 206 5.87 3.32 2.49
C GLY A 206 5.39 3.55 3.92
N ILE A 207 6.04 2.93 4.92
CA ILE A 207 5.73 3.16 6.35
C ILE A 207 5.96 4.63 6.72
N ILE A 208 7.07 5.22 6.26
CA ILE A 208 7.41 6.62 6.50
C ILE A 208 6.36 7.55 5.86
N ALA A 209 5.97 7.30 4.60
CA ALA A 209 4.96 8.07 3.90
C ALA A 209 3.61 8.04 4.64
N GLY A 210 3.14 6.85 5.01
CA GLY A 210 1.93 6.67 5.81
C GLY A 210 1.97 7.42 7.14
N THR A 211 3.10 7.33 7.84
CA THR A 211 3.31 8.02 9.12
C THR A 211 3.17 9.54 8.98
N PHE A 212 3.86 10.16 8.02
CA PHE A 212 3.78 11.61 7.83
C PHE A 212 2.43 12.08 7.30
N LEU A 213 1.77 11.30 6.44
CA LEU A 213 0.39 11.59 6.03
C LEU A 213 -0.55 11.55 7.23
N GLY A 214 -0.47 10.53 8.09
CA GLY A 214 -1.29 10.45 9.30
C GLY A 214 -1.02 11.57 10.31
N LEU A 215 0.24 11.99 10.46
CA LEU A 215 0.61 13.18 11.25
C LEU A 215 -0.02 14.45 10.67
N HIS A 216 0.07 14.64 9.35
CA HIS A 216 -0.51 15.80 8.66
C HIS A 216 -2.04 15.85 8.79
N MET A 217 -2.70 14.70 8.69
CA MET A 217 -4.16 14.57 8.86
C MET A 217 -4.61 14.70 10.32
N GLY A 218 -3.69 14.74 11.29
CA GLY A 218 -4.01 14.79 12.71
C GLY A 218 -4.59 13.47 13.28
N ILE A 219 -4.46 12.37 12.55
CA ILE A 219 -4.92 11.03 12.96
C ILE A 219 -3.80 10.20 13.60
N LEU A 220 -2.58 10.73 13.72
CA LEU A 220 -1.48 10.11 14.44
C LEU A 220 -0.93 11.07 15.51
N PRO A 221 -0.62 10.60 16.74
CA PRO A 221 -0.04 11.45 17.78
C PRO A 221 1.31 12.06 17.35
N LYS A 222 1.56 13.33 17.75
CA LYS A 222 2.80 14.04 17.40
C LYS A 222 4.09 13.39 17.93
N GLU A 223 3.99 12.49 18.91
CA GLU A 223 5.14 11.78 19.48
C GLU A 223 5.91 10.93 18.45
N PHE A 224 5.24 10.47 17.39
CA PHE A 224 5.88 9.74 16.29
C PHE A 224 6.82 10.62 15.44
N THR A 225 6.67 11.95 15.47
CA THR A 225 7.40 12.89 14.61
C THR A 225 8.92 12.73 14.73
N GLY A 226 9.44 12.69 15.96
CA GLY A 226 10.88 12.65 16.18
C GLY A 226 11.51 11.37 15.62
N ASN A 227 10.86 10.23 15.80
CA ASN A 227 11.36 8.95 15.30
C ASN A 227 11.19 8.83 13.78
N ALA A 228 10.04 9.26 13.24
CA ALA A 228 9.80 9.29 11.80
C ALA A 228 10.82 10.17 11.05
N GLN A 229 11.27 11.28 11.65
CA GLN A 229 12.34 12.12 11.10
C GLN A 229 13.71 11.43 11.07
N GLN A 230 14.00 10.52 12.01
CA GLN A 230 15.21 9.68 11.93
C GLN A 230 15.10 8.72 10.73
N SER A 231 13.93 8.10 10.54
CA SER A 231 13.68 7.23 9.40
C SER A 231 13.85 7.95 8.06
N ILE A 232 13.46 9.22 7.95
CA ILE A 232 13.75 10.04 6.75
C ILE A 232 15.26 10.16 6.51
N ARG A 233 16.05 10.48 7.54
CA ARG A 233 17.51 10.58 7.41
C ARG A 233 18.13 9.27 6.96
N SER A 234 17.70 8.16 7.55
CA SER A 234 18.16 6.83 7.15
C SER A 234 17.77 6.46 5.74
N LEU A 235 16.54 6.78 5.32
CA LEU A 235 16.07 6.55 3.95
C LEU A 235 16.84 7.41 2.93
N MET A 236 17.17 8.66 3.27
CA MET A 236 18.05 9.49 2.43
C MET A 236 19.42 8.84 2.24
N GLY A 237 19.97 8.19 3.28
CA GLY A 237 21.20 7.42 3.20
C GLY A 237 21.12 6.17 2.31
N LYS A 238 19.91 5.73 1.90
CA LYS A 238 19.70 4.65 0.93
C LYS A 238 19.66 5.13 -0.52
N VAL A 239 19.73 6.44 -0.77
CA VAL A 239 19.80 7.03 -2.11
C VAL A 239 21.26 7.24 -2.48
N ASP A 240 21.71 6.61 -3.56
CA ASP A 240 23.09 6.76 -4.03
C ASP A 240 23.34 8.10 -4.76
N ASP A 241 24.58 8.31 -5.19
CA ASP A 241 25.02 9.52 -5.91
C ASP A 241 24.33 9.73 -7.28
N ARG A 242 23.67 8.69 -7.80
CA ARG A 242 22.90 8.73 -9.05
C ARG A 242 21.40 8.90 -8.79
N GLY A 243 20.98 9.02 -7.54
CA GLY A 243 19.57 9.10 -7.16
C GLY A 243 18.86 7.74 -7.14
N ILE A 244 19.59 6.63 -7.18
CA ILE A 244 19.01 5.29 -7.15
C ILE A 244 18.83 4.85 -5.70
N VAL A 245 17.60 4.45 -5.37
CA VAL A 245 17.28 3.84 -4.07
C VAL A 245 17.83 2.42 -4.01
N THR A 246 18.70 2.17 -3.05
CA THR A 246 19.36 0.88 -2.76
C THR A 246 18.58 0.06 -1.74
N ASP A 247 18.98 -1.21 -1.53
CA ASP A 247 18.35 -2.14 -0.59
C ASP A 247 16.84 -2.37 -0.79
N VAL A 248 16.39 -2.27 -2.04
CA VAL A 248 15.01 -2.54 -2.43
C VAL A 248 14.87 -4.00 -2.84
N SER A 249 13.96 -4.74 -2.24
CA SER A 249 13.72 -6.14 -2.64
C SER A 249 12.93 -6.22 -3.96
N ALA A 250 13.26 -7.20 -4.80
CA ALA A 250 12.59 -7.47 -6.08
C ALA A 250 11.11 -7.85 -5.93
N GLY A 251 10.40 -8.08 -7.04
CA GLY A 251 9.01 -8.51 -7.01
C GLY A 251 8.86 -9.81 -6.20
N THR A 252 8.01 -9.78 -5.18
CA THR A 252 7.90 -10.85 -4.19
C THR A 252 6.51 -11.46 -4.27
N PRO A 253 6.36 -12.68 -4.81
CA PRO A 253 5.09 -13.40 -4.72
C PRO A 253 4.85 -13.86 -3.28
N ILE A 254 3.60 -14.20 -2.94
CA ILE A 254 3.31 -14.88 -1.68
C ILE A 254 4.05 -16.23 -1.63
N SER A 255 4.71 -16.47 -0.51
CA SER A 255 5.35 -17.73 -0.18
C SER A 255 4.78 -18.30 1.12
N ALA A 256 4.55 -19.62 1.14
CA ALA A 256 4.23 -20.36 2.37
C ALA A 256 5.45 -20.52 3.30
N ASN A 257 6.66 -20.38 2.77
CA ASN A 257 7.89 -20.38 3.56
C ASN A 257 8.34 -18.94 3.82
N ARG A 258 8.42 -18.57 5.09
CA ARG A 258 8.87 -17.25 5.56
C ARG A 258 10.34 -16.96 5.21
N GLU A 259 11.20 -17.98 5.18
CA GLU A 259 12.61 -17.84 4.79
C GLU A 259 12.77 -17.34 3.34
N THR A 260 11.81 -17.63 2.45
CA THR A 260 11.83 -17.12 1.07
C THR A 260 11.95 -15.60 1.03
N TYR A 261 11.27 -14.87 1.93
CA TYR A 261 11.28 -13.40 1.97
C TYR A 261 12.67 -12.83 2.32
N LYS A 262 13.44 -13.58 3.12
CA LYS A 262 14.80 -13.22 3.57
C LYS A 262 15.84 -13.37 2.47
N HIS A 263 15.52 -14.12 1.42
CA HIS A 263 16.41 -14.39 0.29
C HIS A 263 15.96 -13.73 -1.02
N ILE A 264 14.94 -12.85 -0.99
CA ILE A 264 14.56 -12.07 -2.16
C ILE A 264 15.74 -11.18 -2.58
N ARG A 265 16.07 -11.24 -3.87
CA ARG A 265 17.15 -10.45 -4.45
C ARG A 265 16.87 -8.95 -4.27
N LYS A 266 17.89 -8.19 -3.87
CA LYS A 266 17.83 -6.73 -3.84
C LYS A 266 18.26 -6.14 -5.18
N LEU A 267 17.44 -5.26 -5.75
CA LEU A 267 17.62 -4.67 -7.08
C LEU A 267 17.12 -3.22 -7.09
N PRO A 268 17.64 -2.35 -7.96
CA PRO A 268 16.98 -1.10 -8.29
C PRO A 268 15.61 -1.39 -8.90
N MET A 269 14.55 -1.01 -8.18
CA MET A 269 13.18 -1.26 -8.59
C MET A 269 12.36 0.02 -8.53
N VAL A 270 11.54 0.23 -9.55
CA VAL A 270 10.72 1.43 -9.73
C VAL A 270 9.87 1.80 -8.52
N TYR A 271 9.30 0.82 -7.83
CA TYR A 271 8.49 1.06 -6.64
C TYR A 271 9.31 1.54 -5.44
N GLY A 272 10.60 1.19 -5.38
CA GLY A 272 11.53 1.74 -4.39
C GLY A 272 11.76 3.23 -4.59
N GLN A 273 11.96 3.68 -5.84
CA GLN A 273 12.05 5.10 -6.17
C GLN A 273 10.75 5.83 -5.86
N ALA A 274 9.62 5.30 -6.35
CA ALA A 274 8.32 5.94 -6.19
C ALA A 274 7.92 6.07 -4.71
N LEU A 275 8.01 5.01 -3.90
CA LEU A 275 7.71 5.12 -2.45
C LEU A 275 8.66 6.06 -1.71
N THR A 276 9.93 6.14 -2.11
CA THR A 276 10.87 7.10 -1.53
C THR A 276 10.49 8.53 -1.87
N ILE A 277 10.04 8.80 -3.10
CA ILE A 277 9.48 10.10 -3.49
C ILE A 277 8.23 10.40 -2.64
N CYS A 278 7.33 9.44 -2.45
CA CYS A 278 6.17 9.59 -1.57
C CYS A 278 6.59 10.00 -0.16
N ALA A 279 7.51 9.26 0.45
CA ALA A 279 8.00 9.51 1.80
C ALA A 279 8.56 10.93 1.96
N PHE A 280 9.39 11.37 1.01
CA PHE A 280 9.96 12.71 1.02
C PHE A 280 8.91 13.80 0.77
N ALA A 281 7.95 13.57 -0.13
CA ALA A 281 6.86 14.50 -0.39
C ALA A 281 5.98 14.70 0.85
N GLU A 282 5.56 13.62 1.52
CA GLU A 282 4.76 13.70 2.74
C GLU A 282 5.52 14.39 3.87
N TYR A 283 6.81 14.08 4.03
CA TYR A 283 7.65 14.77 5.00
C TYR A 283 7.75 16.28 4.73
N LEU A 284 7.93 16.68 3.46
CA LEU A 284 7.97 18.09 3.07
C LEU A 284 6.62 18.77 3.34
N ASN A 285 5.50 18.14 2.98
CA ASN A 285 4.16 18.68 3.23
C ASN A 285 3.92 18.92 4.72
N PHE A 286 4.24 17.93 5.56
CA PHE A 286 4.15 18.04 7.02
C PHE A 286 5.07 19.13 7.59
N SER A 287 6.31 19.20 7.13
CA SER A 287 7.30 20.18 7.61
C SER A 287 6.94 21.61 7.22
N HIS A 288 6.28 21.83 6.08
CA HIS A 288 5.79 23.15 5.70
C HIS A 288 4.60 23.56 6.56
N SER A 289 3.66 22.65 6.86
CA SER A 289 2.54 22.97 7.76
C SER A 289 2.99 23.38 9.16
N GLU A 290 4.00 22.72 9.75
CA GLU A 290 4.49 23.07 11.09
C GLU A 290 5.24 24.42 11.14
N LYS A 291 5.76 24.93 10.02
CA LYS A 291 6.41 26.25 9.96
C LYS A 291 5.42 27.42 9.87
N HIS A 292 4.15 27.13 9.59
CA HIS A 292 3.09 28.13 9.38
C HIS A 292 2.01 28.13 10.47
N VAL A 293 2.24 27.38 11.56
CA VAL A 293 1.44 27.38 12.81
C VAL A 293 2.23 28.12 13.89
#